data_AF-A0A0S6VQ98-F1
#
_entry.id   AF-A0A0S6VQ98-F1
#
_cell.length_a   1.000
_cell.length_b   1.000
_cell.length_c   1.000
_cell.angle_alpha   90.00
_cell.angle_beta   90.00
_cell.angle_gamma   90.00
#
_symmetry.space_group_name_H-M   'P 1'
#
loop_
_entity.id
_entity.type
_entity.pdbx_description
1 polymer ?
#
loop_
_entity_poly.entity_id
_entity_poly.type
_entity_poly.pdbx_seq_one_letter_code
_entity_poly.pdbx_strand_id
1 'polypeptide(L)'
;MSRNVYALLVGIDEYPNPRHALRGCVNDVTAFADDLNGRIASESGAQLHLKMLTNREATRQAVIDGFRAHLGQARQKQAFALLFNRYE
;
A
#
# COMPACT_ATOMS: atom_id res chain seq x y z
N MET A 1 18.81 -13.10 -11.13
CA MET A 1 18.69 -11.75 -10.55
C MET A 1 17.40 -11.72 -9.75
N SER A 2 17.43 -11.31 -8.48
CA SER A 2 16.20 -11.19 -7.70
C SER A 2 15.39 -9.98 -8.17
N ARG A 3 14.09 -10.17 -8.42
CA ARG A 3 13.16 -9.10 -8.84
C ARG A 3 12.51 -8.51 -7.60
N ASN A 4 12.89 -7.30 -7.21
CA ASN A 4 12.26 -6.60 -6.10
C ASN A 4 11.02 -5.84 -6.57
N VAL A 5 9.88 -6.07 -5.91
CA VAL A 5 8.62 -5.36 -6.14
C VAL A 5 8.33 -4.54 -4.89
N TYR A 6 8.23 -3.22 -5.04
CA TYR A 6 7.90 -2.33 -3.93
C TYR A 6 6.44 -1.87 -4.05
N ALA A 7 5.65 -2.11 -3.00
CA ALA A 7 4.25 -1.73 -2.93
C ALA A 7 3.98 -0.85 -1.72
N LEU A 8 3.26 0.25 -1.95
CA LEU A 8 2.69 1.10 -0.90
C LEU A 8 1.16 1.05 -1.00
N LEU A 9 0.51 0.53 0.03
CA LEU A 9 -0.95 0.44 0.12
C LEU A 9 -1.45 1.35 1.25
N VAL A 10 -2.45 2.16 0.96
CA VAL A 10 -3.02 3.10 1.92
C VAL A 10 -4.53 2.96 1.93
N GLY A 11 -5.10 2.62 3.09
CA GLY A 11 -6.54 2.42 3.30
C GLY A 11 -7.03 3.17 4.52
N ILE A 12 -7.97 4.11 4.34
CA ILE A 12 -8.45 4.98 5.41
C ILE A 12 -9.95 4.79 5.57
N ASP A 13 -10.37 4.16 6.67
CA ASP A 13 -11.77 4.08 7.09
C ASP A 13 -12.09 5.16 8.14
N GLU A 14 -11.16 5.41 9.06
CA GLU A 14 -11.32 6.36 10.17
C GLU A 14 -11.00 7.80 9.76
N TYR A 15 -11.99 8.52 9.21
CA TYR A 15 -11.88 9.96 9.04
C TYR A 15 -12.24 10.71 10.34
N PRO A 16 -11.57 11.85 10.64
CA PRO A 16 -11.82 12.62 11.87
C PRO A 16 -13.28 13.07 12.02
N ASN A 17 -13.98 13.30 10.92
CA ASN A 17 -15.42 13.51 10.92
C ASN A 17 -16.12 12.13 10.82
N PRO A 18 -16.88 11.69 11.84
CA PRO A 18 -17.58 10.41 11.82
C PRO A 18 -18.57 10.27 10.65
N ARG A 19 -19.08 11.39 10.10
CA ARG A 19 -19.95 11.37 8.91
C ARG A 19 -19.22 10.95 7.64
N HIS A 20 -17.89 11.03 7.64
CA HIS A 20 -17.03 10.62 6.53
C HIS A 20 -16.38 9.26 6.79
N ALA A 21 -16.71 8.59 7.90
CA ALA A 21 -16.16 7.27 8.19
C ALA A 21 -16.59 6.30 7.09
N LEU A 22 -15.60 5.65 6.47
CA LEU A 22 -15.84 4.65 5.45
C LEU A 22 -15.87 3.26 6.08
N ARG A 23 -16.38 2.30 5.33
CA ARG A 23 -16.35 0.89 5.71
C ARG A 23 -15.79 0.11 4.53
N GLY A 24 -14.55 -0.34 4.64
CA GLY A 24 -13.99 -1.32 3.73
C GLY A 24 -12.69 -0.91 3.06
N CYS A 25 -12.22 0.33 3.18
CA CYS A 25 -10.93 0.72 2.58
C CYS A 25 -9.76 -0.05 3.21
N VAL A 26 -9.83 -0.34 4.51
CA VAL A 26 -8.84 -1.22 5.17
C VAL A 26 -8.96 -2.66 4.68
N ASN A 27 -10.17 -3.16 4.46
CA ASN A 27 -10.39 -4.50 3.91
C ASN A 27 -9.88 -4.62 2.47
N ASP A 28 -10.11 -3.61 1.63
CA ASP A 28 -9.68 -3.57 0.23
C ASP A 28 -8.16 -3.66 0.13
N VAL A 29 -7.42 -2.86 0.90
CA VAL A 29 -5.95 -2.91 0.89
C VAL A 29 -5.40 -4.19 1.51
N THR A 30 -6.12 -4.80 2.45
CA THR A 30 -5.74 -6.10 3.05
C THR A 30 -5.90 -7.22 2.03
N ALA A 31 -7.07 -7.31 1.38
CA ALA A 31 -7.32 -8.30 0.34
C ALA A 31 -6.35 -8.16 -0.84
N PHE A 32 -6.01 -6.93 -1.22
CA PHE A 32 -5.02 -6.66 -2.26
C PHE A 32 -3.60 -7.04 -1.83
N ALA A 33 -3.23 -6.83 -0.56
CA ALA A 33 -1.95 -7.28 -0.02
C ALA A 33 -1.81 -8.81 -0.11
N ASP A 34 -2.86 -9.54 0.24
CA ASP A 34 -2.87 -11.01 0.18
C ASP A 34 -2.75 -11.53 -1.25
N ASP A 35 -3.51 -10.97 -2.20
CA ASP A 35 -3.42 -11.31 -3.63
C ASP A 35 -2.02 -11.01 -4.19
N LEU A 36 -1.47 -9.83 -3.88
CA LEU A 36 -0.13 -9.45 -4.34
C LEU A 36 0.95 -10.37 -3.77
N ASN A 37 0.85 -10.74 -2.49
CA ASN A 37 1.79 -11.65 -1.86
C ASN A 37 1.72 -13.05 -2.49
N GLY A 38 0.52 -13.57 -2.75
CA GLY A 38 0.34 -14.86 -3.42
C GLY A 38 0.92 -14.89 -4.84
N ARG A 39 0.74 -13.81 -5.61
CA ARG A 39 1.31 -13.68 -6.96
C ARG A 39 2.84 -13.64 -6.94
N ILE A 40 3.44 -12.81 -6.09
CA ILE A 40 4.90 -12.68 -6.02
C ILE A 40 5.56 -13.95 -5.46
N ALA A 41 4.95 -14.61 -4.48
CA ALA A 41 5.44 -15.89 -3.96
C ALA A 41 5.49 -17.00 -5.02
N SER A 42 4.63 -16.91 -6.04
CA SER A 42 4.59 -17.86 -7.15
C SER A 42 5.67 -17.57 -8.22
N GLU A 43 6.30 -16.39 -8.20
CA GLU A 43 7.39 -16.01 -9.12
C GLU A 43 8.75 -16.37 -8.51
N SER A 44 9.46 -17.34 -9.12
CA SER A 44 10.80 -17.73 -8.65
C SER A 44 11.79 -16.57 -8.71
N GLY A 45 12.35 -16.22 -7.54
CA GLY A 45 13.34 -15.16 -7.41
C GLY A 45 12.75 -13.75 -7.33
N ALA A 46 11.43 -13.59 -7.17
CA ALA A 46 10.82 -12.30 -6.85
C ALA A 46 10.68 -12.10 -5.34
N GLN A 47 10.80 -10.84 -4.88
CA GLN A 47 10.63 -10.46 -3.48
C GLN A 47 9.71 -9.24 -3.38
N LEU A 48 8.65 -9.37 -2.58
CA LEU A 48 7.72 -8.28 -2.29
C LEU A 48 8.20 -7.49 -1.07
N HIS A 49 8.28 -6.17 -1.25
CA HIS A 49 8.53 -5.18 -0.20
C HIS A 49 7.26 -4.37 -0.01
N LEU A 50 6.38 -4.82 0.88
CA LEU A 50 5.08 -4.20 1.14
C LEU A 50 5.16 -3.21 2.30
N LYS A 51 4.63 -2.00 2.09
CA LYS A 51 4.34 -1.02 3.14
C LYS A 51 2.85 -0.74 3.12
N MET A 52 2.19 -0.96 4.25
CA MET A 52 0.77 -0.65 4.41
C MET A 52 0.62 0.47 5.45
N LEU A 53 -0.28 1.42 5.18
CA LEU A 53 -0.64 2.50 6.09
C LEU A 53 -2.17 2.53 6.21
N THR A 54 -2.70 2.33 7.41
CA THR A 54 -4.15 2.30 7.63
C THR A 54 -4.60 3.30 8.68
N ASN A 55 -5.80 3.87 8.50
CA ASN A 55 -6.44 4.76 9.46
C ASN A 55 -5.48 5.84 10.01
N ARG A 56 -5.20 5.81 11.33
CA ARG A 56 -4.37 6.81 12.02
C ARG A 56 -2.90 6.78 11.58
N GLU A 57 -2.44 5.68 11.01
CA GLU A 57 -1.07 5.55 10.48
C GLU A 57 -0.94 6.21 9.09
N ALA A 58 -2.04 6.32 8.35
CA ALA A 58 -2.10 6.93 7.02
C ALA A 58 -2.08 8.47 7.06
N THR A 59 -1.19 9.02 7.89
CA THR A 59 -0.96 10.46 7.93
C THR A 59 -0.36 10.95 6.61
N ARG A 60 -0.60 12.23 6.27
CA ARG A 60 -0.01 12.86 5.09
C ARG A 60 1.52 12.69 5.05
N GLN A 61 2.19 12.84 6.19
CA GLN A 61 3.64 12.69 6.27
C GLN A 61 4.06 11.24 6.04
N ALA A 62 3.38 10.27 6.65
CA ALA A 62 3.66 8.85 6.45
C ALA A 62 3.48 8.42 4.99
N VAL A 63 2.45 8.96 4.30
CA VAL A 63 2.25 8.71 2.87
C VAL A 63 3.42 9.29 2.05
N ILE A 64 3.81 10.55 2.30
CA ILE A 64 4.97 11.18 1.63
C ILE A 64 6.25 10.38 1.86
N ASP A 65 6.48 9.93 3.10
CA ASP A 65 7.65 9.14 3.46
C ASP A 65 7.60 7.76 2.79
N GLY A 66 6.42 7.15 2.68
CA GLY A 66 6.21 5.94 1.88
C GLY A 66 6.62 6.14 0.42
N PHE A 67 6.22 7.24 -0.22
CA PHE A 67 6.65 7.52 -1.59
C PHE A 67 8.17 7.72 -1.69
N ARG A 68 8.76 8.51 -0.80
CA ARG A 68 10.18 8.89 -0.90
C ARG A 68 11.14 7.79 -0.44
N ALA A 69 10.89 7.25 0.75
CA ALA A 69 11.81 6.32 1.41
C ALA A 69 11.52 4.86 1.06
N HIS A 70 10.27 4.49 0.77
CA HIS A 70 9.94 3.11 0.37
C HIS A 70 9.98 2.93 -1.14
N LEU A 71 9.14 3.65 -1.89
CA LEU A 71 9.10 3.50 -3.36
C LEU A 71 10.35 4.06 -4.04
N GLY A 72 11.03 5.04 -3.44
CA GLY A 72 12.32 5.56 -3.93
C GLY A 72 13.45 4.53 -3.96
N GLN A 73 13.30 3.37 -3.31
CA GLN A 73 14.26 2.26 -3.38
C GLN A 73 14.15 1.46 -4.69
N ALA A 74 13.04 1.60 -5.43
CA ALA A 74 12.80 0.85 -6.65
C ALA A 74 13.73 1.33 -7.78
N ARG A 75 14.93 0.75 -7.87
CA ARG A 75 15.83 0.95 -9.01
C ARG A 75 15.35 0.14 -10.22
N GLN A 76 14.69 0.85 -11.13
CA GLN A 76 14.46 0.51 -12.55
C GLN A 76 13.44 -0.57 -12.96
N LYS A 77 12.78 -1.36 -12.10
CA LYS A 77 11.85 -2.37 -12.66
C LYS A 77 10.39 -2.33 -12.20
N GLN A 78 10.01 -2.32 -10.92
CA GLN A 78 8.59 -2.26 -10.55
C GLN A 78 8.33 -1.59 -9.21
N ALA A 79 7.71 -0.41 -9.26
CA ALA A 79 7.08 0.24 -8.12
C ALA A 79 5.60 0.39 -8.42
N PHE A 80 4.76 0.05 -7.45
CA PHE A 80 3.31 0.22 -7.54
C PHE A 80 2.81 0.90 -6.27
N ALA A 81 1.95 1.90 -6.44
CA ALA A 81 1.29 2.59 -5.36
C ALA A 81 -0.21 2.54 -5.59
N LEU A 82 -0.96 2.11 -4.58
CA LEU A 82 -2.42 2.11 -4.61
C LEU A 82 -2.93 2.86 -3.41
N LEU A 83 -3.61 3.97 -3.69
CA LEU A 83 -4.24 4.83 -2.70
C LEU A 83 -5.75 4.67 -2.83
N PHE A 84 -6.38 4.06 -1.83
CA PHE A 84 -7.85 4.02 -1.74
C PHE A 84 -8.31 5.12 -0.78
N ASN A 85 -8.79 6.22 -1.37
CA ASN A 85 -9.55 7.26 -0.69
C ASN A 85 -10.84 7.46 -1.47
N ARG A 86 -11.99 7.03 -0.95
CA ARG A 86 -13.27 7.53 -1.46
C ARG A 86 -13.57 8.87 -0.79
N TYR A 87 -13.42 9.94 -1.56
CA TYR A 87 -14.21 11.14 -1.36
C TYR A 87 -15.41 11.02 -2.28
N GLU A 88 -16.62 10.90 -1.72
CA GLU A 88 -17.84 11.33 -2.42
C GLU A 88 -18.18 12.76 -1.98
#